data_AF-A0A3B0TYZ3-F1
#
_entry.id   AF-A0A3B0TYZ3-F1
#
_cell.length_a   1.000
_cell.length_b   1.000
_cell.length_c   1.000
_cell.angle_alpha   90.00
_cell.angle_beta   90.00
_cell.angle_gamma   90.00
#
_symmetry.space_group_name_H-M   'P 1'
#
loop_
_entity.id
_entity.type
_entity.pdbx_description
1 polymer ?
#
loop_
_entity_poly.entity_id
_entity_poly.type
_entity_poly.pdbx_seq_one_letter_code
_entity_poly.pdbx_strand_id
1 'polypeptide(L)'
;MNKIKVLFFVFVGVSVLDIIGIIFRIPILIQVFKPLILLLLLVLYAVSVSKLNKLYVLALIFSFFGDVFLMFSGELYFIIGLISFLIAHLLFIKIVINQIQKQSISKVIISTIPFLVLFLGLILFLKDFLNNLLIPVIIYGLTICTFGIVSLINYLSTK
;
A
#
# COMPACT_ATOMS: atom_id res chain seq x y z
N MET A 1 -25.04 12.82 -12.98
CA MET A 1 -24.09 12.52 -11.89
C MET A 1 -22.69 12.85 -12.37
N ASN A 2 -21.84 13.55 -11.59
CA ASN A 2 -20.48 13.89 -12.02
C ASN A 2 -19.69 12.60 -12.31
N LYS A 3 -18.99 12.50 -13.45
CA LYS A 3 -18.31 11.26 -13.89
C LYS A 3 -17.40 10.67 -12.82
N ILE A 4 -16.68 11.53 -12.09
CA ILE A 4 -15.80 11.15 -10.97
C ILE A 4 -16.60 10.46 -9.85
N LYS A 5 -17.79 10.97 -9.50
CA LYS A 5 -18.65 10.36 -8.48
C LYS A 5 -19.10 8.96 -8.90
N VAL A 6 -19.44 8.77 -10.18
CA VAL A 6 -19.80 7.45 -10.71
C VAL A 6 -18.63 6.47 -10.56
N LEU A 7 -17.43 6.85 -11.02
CA LEU A 7 -16.24 6.00 -10.89
C LEU A 7 -15.90 5.69 -9.43
N PHE A 8 -16.06 6.66 -8.52
CA PHE A 8 -15.84 6.43 -7.10
C PHE A 8 -16.80 5.36 -6.53
N PHE A 9 -18.09 5.44 -6.84
CA PHE A 9 -19.05 4.42 -6.40
C PHE A 9 -18.77 3.05 -7.02
N VAL A 10 -18.32 3.00 -8.29
CA VAL A 10 -17.88 1.74 -8.93
C VAL A 10 -16.65 1.16 -8.24
N PHE A 11 -15.65 1.99 -7.92
CA PHE A 11 -14.47 1.57 -7.15
C PHE A 11 -14.87 0.99 -5.80
N VAL A 12 -15.73 1.69 -5.04
CA VAL A 12 -16.23 1.20 -3.74
C VAL A 12 -16.99 -0.12 -3.91
N GLY A 13 -17.86 -0.22 -4.91
CA GLY A 13 -18.60 -1.45 -5.19
C GLY A 13 -17.68 -2.64 -5.50
N VAL A 14 -16.63 -2.43 -6.29
CA VAL A 14 -15.61 -3.45 -6.58
C VAL A 14 -14.84 -3.86 -5.32
N SER A 15 -14.43 -2.91 -4.48
CA SER A 15 -13.78 -3.23 -3.20
C SER A 15 -14.68 -4.04 -2.27
N VAL A 16 -15.98 -3.71 -2.21
CA VAL A 16 -16.95 -4.48 -1.41
C VAL A 16 -17.13 -5.90 -1.95
N LEU A 17 -17.18 -6.08 -3.27
CA LEU A 17 -17.30 -7.41 -3.89
C LEU A 17 -16.06 -8.28 -3.63
N ASP A 18 -14.86 -7.70 -3.63
CA ASP A 18 -13.64 -8.41 -3.22
C ASP A 18 -13.72 -8.87 -1.75
N ILE A 19 -14.11 -7.97 -0.84
CA ILE A 19 -14.28 -8.30 0.59
C ILE A 19 -15.33 -9.40 0.79
N ILE A 20 -16.46 -9.35 0.08
CA ILE A 20 -17.47 -10.42 0.07
C ILE A 20 -16.83 -11.73 -0.41
N GLY A 21 -16.04 -11.68 -1.48
CA GLY A 21 -15.27 -12.81 -1.97
C GLY A 21 -14.36 -13.43 -0.91
N ILE A 22 -13.66 -12.61 -0.13
CA ILE A 22 -12.79 -13.06 0.96
C ILE A 22 -13.61 -13.69 2.10
N ILE A 23 -14.67 -13.02 2.58
CA ILE A 23 -15.50 -13.48 3.70
C ILE A 23 -16.16 -14.81 3.39
N PHE A 24 -16.80 -14.92 2.22
CA PHE A 24 -17.51 -16.13 1.80
C PHE A 24 -16.61 -17.14 1.08
N ARG A 25 -15.29 -16.87 1.00
CA ARG A 25 -14.29 -17.71 0.33
C ARG A 25 -14.66 -18.08 -1.10
N ILE A 26 -15.19 -17.13 -1.87
CA ILE A 26 -15.61 -17.30 -3.27
C ILE A 26 -14.42 -16.94 -4.17
N PRO A 27 -13.67 -17.91 -4.73
CA PRO A 27 -12.39 -17.63 -5.39
C PRO A 27 -12.53 -16.74 -6.63
N ILE A 28 -13.61 -16.91 -7.39
CA ILE A 28 -13.86 -16.12 -8.60
C ILE A 28 -14.03 -14.63 -8.30
N LEU A 29 -14.65 -14.27 -7.16
CA LEU A 29 -14.78 -12.87 -6.77
C LEU A 29 -13.42 -12.27 -6.44
N ILE A 30 -12.59 -12.98 -5.68
CA ILE A 30 -11.24 -12.53 -5.34
C ILE A 30 -10.40 -12.38 -6.61
N GLN A 31 -10.46 -13.35 -7.52
CA GLN A 31 -9.66 -13.35 -8.74
C GLN A 31 -9.98 -12.19 -9.70
N VAL A 32 -11.26 -11.81 -9.77
CA VAL A 32 -11.72 -10.74 -10.65
C VAL A 32 -11.61 -9.38 -9.96
N PHE A 33 -12.11 -9.25 -8.74
CA PHE A 33 -12.27 -7.95 -8.10
C PHE A 33 -10.98 -7.44 -7.46
N LYS A 34 -10.10 -8.30 -6.93
CA LYS A 34 -8.83 -7.85 -6.32
C LYS A 34 -7.96 -7.04 -7.27
N PRO A 35 -7.66 -7.48 -8.51
CA PRO A 35 -6.88 -6.67 -9.44
C PRO A 35 -7.65 -5.43 -9.95
N LEU A 36 -8.97 -5.52 -10.07
CA LEU A 36 -9.81 -4.40 -10.52
C LEU A 36 -9.79 -3.21 -9.56
N ILE A 37 -9.59 -3.42 -8.25
CA ILE A 37 -9.48 -2.32 -7.26
C ILE A 37 -8.38 -1.34 -7.68
N LEU A 38 -7.18 -1.85 -7.97
CA LEU A 38 -6.02 -1.00 -8.29
C LEU A 38 -6.14 -0.38 -9.69
N LEU A 39 -6.69 -1.10 -10.66
CA LEU A 39 -6.96 -0.56 -11.99
C LEU A 39 -7.98 0.58 -11.93
N LEU A 40 -9.08 0.41 -11.19
CA LEU A 40 -10.08 1.45 -11.01
C LEU A 40 -9.54 2.63 -10.21
N LEU A 41 -8.72 2.39 -9.19
CA LEU A 41 -8.06 3.45 -8.44
C LEU A 41 -7.14 4.28 -9.34
N LEU A 42 -6.40 3.64 -10.25
CA LEU A 42 -5.55 4.31 -11.22
C LEU A 42 -6.36 5.17 -12.19
N VAL A 43 -7.48 4.65 -12.72
CA VAL A 43 -8.38 5.44 -13.58
C VAL A 43 -9.00 6.59 -12.80
N LEU A 44 -9.50 6.33 -11.59
CA LEU A 44 -10.10 7.34 -10.72
C LEU A 44 -9.11 8.45 -10.41
N TYR A 45 -7.87 8.12 -10.06
CA TYR A 45 -6.79 9.08 -9.87
C TYR A 45 -6.59 9.91 -11.15
N ALA A 46 -6.46 9.25 -12.31
CA ALA A 46 -6.15 9.92 -13.56
C ALA A 46 -7.20 10.94 -14.01
N VAL A 47 -8.49 10.67 -13.74
CA VAL A 47 -9.59 11.60 -14.06
C VAL A 47 -9.83 12.66 -12.99
N SER A 48 -9.29 12.48 -11.77
CA SER A 48 -9.53 13.37 -10.63
C SER A 48 -8.50 14.48 -10.49
N VAL A 49 -7.35 14.37 -11.16
CA VAL A 49 -6.26 15.35 -11.07
C VAL A 49 -6.08 16.12 -12.38
N SER A 50 -5.70 17.39 -12.28
CA SER A 50 -5.35 18.20 -13.45
C SER A 50 -3.99 17.84 -14.05
N LYS A 51 -3.07 17.30 -13.23
CA LYS A 51 -1.72 16.89 -13.65
C LYS A 51 -1.35 15.55 -13.00
N LEU A 52 -1.02 14.58 -13.85
CA LEU A 52 -0.61 13.24 -13.41
C LEU A 52 0.79 13.27 -12.79
N ASN A 53 0.92 12.67 -11.61
CA ASN A 53 2.22 12.32 -11.05
C ASN A 53 2.65 10.94 -11.57
N LYS A 54 3.63 10.92 -12.47
CA LYS A 54 4.13 9.67 -13.08
C LYS A 54 4.64 8.66 -12.03
N LEU A 55 5.23 9.12 -10.93
CA LEU A 55 5.69 8.23 -9.85
C LEU A 55 4.50 7.58 -9.13
N TYR A 56 3.41 8.32 -8.95
CA TYR A 56 2.19 7.79 -8.32
C TYR A 56 1.53 6.73 -9.21
N VAL A 57 1.42 7.00 -10.51
CA VAL A 57 0.93 6.03 -11.50
C VAL A 57 1.79 4.76 -11.48
N LEU A 58 3.11 4.90 -11.49
CA LEU A 58 4.02 3.75 -11.44
C LEU A 58 3.87 2.96 -10.13
N ALA A 59 3.70 3.64 -9.00
CA ALA A 59 3.45 3.00 -7.71
C ALA A 59 2.14 2.19 -7.70
N LEU A 60 1.06 2.70 -8.30
CA LEU A 60 -0.19 1.96 -8.47
C LEU A 60 -0.04 0.74 -9.37
N ILE A 61 0.75 0.83 -10.45
CA ILE A 61 1.04 -0.31 -11.34
C ILE A 61 1.80 -1.41 -10.59
N PHE A 62 2.83 -1.05 -9.81
CA PHE A 62 3.54 -2.03 -8.98
C PHE A 62 2.66 -2.60 -7.86
N SER A 63 1.74 -1.80 -7.30
CA SER A 63 0.77 -2.29 -6.33
C SER A 63 -0.19 -3.31 -6.96
N PHE A 64 -0.68 -3.03 -8.17
CA PHE A 64 -1.49 -3.96 -8.97
C PHE A 64 -0.76 -5.30 -9.18
N PHE A 65 0.50 -5.26 -9.63
CA PHE A 65 1.28 -6.48 -9.80
C PHE A 65 1.50 -7.21 -8.48
N GLY A 66 1.71 -6.48 -7.39
CA GLY A 66 1.80 -7.05 -6.05
C GLY A 66 0.55 -7.87 -5.71
N ASP A 67 -0.64 -7.28 -5.88
CA ASP A 67 -1.91 -7.96 -5.62
C ASP A 67 -2.12 -9.19 -6.49
N VAL A 68 -1.79 -9.10 -7.78
CA VAL A 68 -1.88 -10.22 -8.73
C VAL A 68 -0.95 -11.36 -8.34
N PHE A 69 0.31 -11.07 -8.00
CA PHE A 69 1.25 -12.13 -7.60
C PHE A 69 0.82 -12.81 -6.30
N LEU A 70 0.31 -12.06 -5.32
CA LEU A 70 -0.17 -12.63 -4.05
C LEU A 70 -1.46 -13.46 -4.18
N MET A 71 -2.10 -13.51 -5.35
CA MET A 71 -3.24 -14.41 -5.59
C MET A 71 -2.80 -15.85 -5.86
N PHE A 72 -1.55 -16.06 -6.25
CA PHE A 72 -1.00 -17.38 -6.51
C PHE A 72 -0.36 -17.95 -5.24
N SER A 73 -0.49 -19.26 -5.05
CA SER A 73 0.10 -19.97 -3.92
C SER A 73 1.57 -20.28 -4.18
N GLY A 74 2.43 -20.01 -3.19
CA GLY A 74 3.83 -20.41 -3.20
C GLY A 74 4.76 -19.31 -2.71
N GLU A 75 5.89 -19.72 -2.14
CA GLU A 75 6.89 -18.81 -1.58
C GLU A 75 7.44 -17.83 -2.63
N LEU A 76 7.68 -18.31 -3.85
CA LEU A 76 8.16 -17.47 -4.96
C LEU A 76 7.18 -16.34 -5.29
N TYR A 77 5.88 -16.65 -5.42
CA TYR A 77 4.85 -15.65 -5.71
C TYR A 77 4.68 -14.65 -4.57
N PHE A 78 4.80 -15.12 -3.32
CA PHE A 78 4.82 -14.24 -2.16
C PHE A 78 6.00 -13.25 -2.21
N ILE A 79 7.22 -13.73 -2.48
CA ILE A 79 8.42 -12.90 -2.57
C ILE A 79 8.32 -11.89 -3.72
N ILE A 80 7.89 -12.31 -4.92
CA ILE A 80 7.75 -11.40 -6.07
C ILE A 80 6.67 -10.35 -5.79
N GLY A 81 5.54 -10.75 -5.18
CA GLY A 81 4.50 -9.82 -4.75
C GLY A 81 5.03 -8.80 -3.74
N LEU A 82 5.80 -9.26 -2.75
CA LEU A 82 6.45 -8.42 -1.75
C LEU A 82 7.46 -7.44 -2.36
N ILE A 83 8.28 -7.87 -3.33
CA ILE A 83 9.20 -7.00 -4.07
C ILE A 83 8.42 -5.95 -4.87
N SER A 84 7.32 -6.34 -5.52
CA SER A 84 6.46 -5.41 -6.27
C SER A 84 5.89 -4.33 -5.35
N PHE A 85 5.36 -4.71 -4.19
CA PHE A 85 4.90 -3.75 -3.19
C PHE A 85 6.04 -2.92 -2.60
N LEU A 86 7.23 -3.49 -2.39
CA LEU A 86 8.40 -2.76 -1.91
C LEU A 86 8.73 -1.59 -2.85
N ILE A 87 8.76 -1.85 -4.16
CA ILE A 87 9.00 -0.81 -5.17
C ILE A 87 7.90 0.26 -5.11
N ALA A 88 6.62 -0.14 -5.01
CA ALA A 88 5.51 0.80 -4.87
C ALA A 88 5.68 1.72 -3.64
N HIS A 89 6.02 1.16 -2.48
CA HIS A 89 6.22 1.92 -1.26
C HIS A 89 7.44 2.85 -1.33
N LEU A 90 8.54 2.43 -1.94
CA LEU A 90 9.69 3.32 -2.17
C LEU A 90 9.31 4.53 -3.04
N LEU A 91 8.48 4.31 -4.07
CA LEU A 91 7.95 5.39 -4.90
C LEU A 91 7.02 6.32 -4.10
N PHE A 92 6.14 5.77 -3.26
CA PHE A 92 5.29 6.57 -2.39
C PHE A 92 6.10 7.39 -1.38
N ILE A 93 7.10 6.78 -0.72
CA ILE A 93 8.03 7.47 0.18
C ILE A 93 8.68 8.65 -0.55
N LYS A 94 9.22 8.43 -1.76
CA LYS A 94 9.83 9.50 -2.57
C LYS A 94 8.87 10.64 -2.86
N ILE A 95 7.61 10.33 -3.19
CA ILE A 95 6.58 11.35 -3.45
C ILE A 95 6.34 12.20 -2.21
N VAL A 96 6.18 11.57 -1.04
CA VAL A 96 5.84 12.27 0.20
C VAL A 96 7.04 13.05 0.74
N ILE A 97 8.26 12.50 0.73
CA ILE A 97 9.47 13.21 1.17
C ILE A 97 9.64 14.53 0.42
N ASN A 98 9.37 14.54 -0.90
CA ASN A 98 9.47 15.75 -1.71
C ASN A 98 8.45 16.85 -1.34
N GLN A 99 7.44 16.54 -0.54
CA GLN A 99 6.45 17.50 -0.04
C GLN A 99 6.79 18.01 1.37
N ILE A 100 7.66 17.31 2.09
CA ILE A 100 8.03 17.62 3.47
C ILE A 100 9.05 18.77 3.47
N GLN A 101 8.68 19.87 4.13
CA GLN A 101 9.59 20.98 4.43
C GLN A 101 10.43 20.67 5.69
N LYS A 102 11.28 21.61 6.14
CA LYS A 102 12.09 21.44 7.36
C LYS A 102 11.19 21.18 8.58
N GLN A 103 11.47 20.11 9.32
CA GLN A 103 10.62 19.65 10.43
C GLN A 103 11.28 19.81 11.79
N SER A 104 10.45 20.00 12.81
CA SER A 104 10.90 19.95 14.20
C SER A 104 11.15 18.51 14.64
N ILE A 105 12.14 18.32 15.52
CA ILE A 105 12.52 17.02 16.08
C ILE A 105 11.32 16.36 16.78
N SER A 106 10.47 17.13 17.45
CA SER A 106 9.27 16.64 18.12
C SER A 106 8.31 15.94 17.16
N LYS A 107 8.07 16.48 15.96
CA LYS A 107 7.19 15.86 14.95
C LYS A 107 7.75 14.54 14.44
N VAL A 108 9.07 14.45 14.27
CA VAL A 108 9.77 13.23 13.88
C VAL A 108 9.59 12.15 14.94
N ILE A 109 9.84 12.48 16.22
CA ILE A 109 9.69 11.54 17.34
C ILE A 109 8.25 11.04 17.46
N ILE A 110 7.27 11.95 17.50
CA ILE A 110 5.83 11.62 17.61
C ILE A 110 5.41 10.69 16.48
N SER A 111 5.93 10.93 15.27
CA SER A 111 5.60 10.09 14.12
C SER A 111 6.30 8.74 14.16
N THR A 112 7.49 8.64 14.74
CA THR A 112 8.32 7.42 14.71
C THR A 112 7.85 6.36 15.70
N ILE A 113 7.52 6.78 16.93
CA ILE A 113 7.13 5.88 18.03
C ILE A 113 6.01 4.90 17.65
N PRO A 114 4.84 5.32 17.12
CA PRO A 114 3.74 4.39 16.87
C PRO A 114 4.10 3.30 15.85
N PHE A 115 4.79 3.66 14.76
CA PHE A 115 5.18 2.70 13.73
C PHE A 115 6.30 1.77 14.20
N LEU A 116 7.25 2.27 14.99
CA LEU A 116 8.33 1.45 15.54
C LEU A 116 7.82 0.44 16.58
N VAL A 117 6.91 0.86 17.46
CA VAL A 117 6.25 -0.04 18.42
C VAL A 117 5.46 -1.13 17.68
N LEU A 118 4.67 -0.74 16.67
CA LEU A 118 3.89 -1.69 15.88
C LEU A 118 4.80 -2.67 15.11
N PHE A 119 5.88 -2.18 14.51
CA PHE A 119 6.86 -3.02 13.81
C PHE A 119 7.50 -4.05 14.74
N LEU A 120 8.05 -3.62 15.87
CA LEU A 120 8.69 -4.51 16.83
C LEU A 120 7.69 -5.53 17.38
N GLY A 121 6.48 -5.08 17.72
CA GLY A 121 5.41 -5.98 18.17
C GLY A 121 5.08 -7.07 17.15
N LEU A 122 4.90 -6.70 15.88
CA LEU A 122 4.61 -7.65 14.81
C LEU A 122 5.77 -8.60 14.53
N ILE A 123 7.02 -8.11 14.46
CA ILE A 123 8.18 -8.97 14.20
C ILE A 123 8.41 -9.95 15.35
N LEU A 124 8.29 -9.51 16.60
CA LEU A 124 8.42 -10.40 17.76
C LEU A 124 7.34 -11.48 17.79
N PHE A 125 6.13 -11.15 17.33
CA PHE A 125 5.03 -12.11 17.23
C PHE A 125 5.21 -13.10 16.07
N LEU A 126 5.72 -12.64 14.92
CA LEU A 126 5.80 -13.44 13.69
C LEU A 126 7.12 -14.21 13.51
N LYS A 127 8.21 -13.80 14.17
CA LYS A 127 9.57 -14.30 13.88
C LYS A 127 9.68 -15.82 13.87
N ASP A 128 8.99 -16.50 14.79
CA ASP A 128 9.09 -17.95 14.98
C ASP A 128 8.28 -18.73 13.93
N PHE A 129 7.41 -18.05 13.17
CA PHE A 129 6.59 -18.62 12.10
C PHE A 129 7.14 -18.34 10.69
N LEU A 130 8.09 -17.41 10.55
CA LEU A 130 8.53 -16.90 9.25
C LEU A 130 9.64 -17.75 8.59
N ASN A 131 10.43 -18.50 9.37
CA ASN A 131 11.56 -19.29 8.85
C ASN A 131 12.42 -18.46 7.86
N ASN A 132 12.54 -18.92 6.60
CA ASN A 132 13.32 -18.26 5.54
C ASN A 132 12.77 -16.88 5.12
N LEU A 133 11.49 -16.59 5.41
CA LEU A 133 10.84 -15.32 5.06
C LEU A 133 11.09 -14.20 6.07
N LEU A 134 11.81 -14.48 7.17
CA LEU A 134 12.05 -13.48 8.21
C LEU A 134 12.73 -12.22 7.66
N ILE A 135 13.80 -12.40 6.89
CA ILE A 135 14.58 -11.28 6.33
C ILE A 135 13.73 -10.46 5.34
N PRO A 136 13.08 -11.06 4.32
CA PRO A 136 12.16 -10.34 3.43
C PRO A 136 11.09 -9.53 4.17
N VAL A 137 10.47 -10.13 5.20
CA VAL A 137 9.41 -9.48 5.98
C VAL A 137 9.93 -8.33 6.82
N ILE A 138 11.13 -8.45 7.42
CA ILE A 138 11.78 -7.35 8.14
C ILE A 138 12.04 -6.17 7.20
N ILE A 139 12.63 -6.41 6.03
CA ILE A 139 12.94 -5.36 5.04
C ILE A 139 11.65 -4.65 4.60
N TYR A 140 10.62 -5.42 4.28
CA TYR A 140 9.34 -4.88 3.85
C TYR A 140 8.63 -4.11 4.98
N GLY A 141 8.63 -4.66 6.20
CA GLY A 141 8.04 -4.01 7.38
C GLY A 141 8.71 -2.68 7.71
N LEU A 142 10.05 -2.61 7.65
CA LEU A 142 10.78 -1.34 7.80
C LEU A 142 10.41 -0.32 6.73
N THR A 143 10.19 -0.76 5.49
CA THR A 143 9.78 0.11 4.39
C THR A 143 8.38 0.68 4.63
N ILE A 144 7.40 -0.15 5.02
CA ILE A 144 6.05 0.33 5.38
C ILE A 144 6.12 1.30 6.56
N CYS A 145 6.92 1.01 7.58
CA CYS A 145 7.06 1.90 8.73
C CYS A 145 7.65 3.25 8.31
N THR A 146 8.67 3.24 7.47
CA THR A 146 9.25 4.47 6.90
C THR A 146 8.19 5.27 6.14
N PHE A 147 7.37 4.60 5.32
CA PHE A 147 6.28 5.25 4.61
C PHE A 147 5.24 5.87 5.55
N GLY A 148 4.83 5.14 6.59
CA GLY A 148 3.92 5.63 7.61
C GLY A 148 4.47 6.84 8.37
N ILE A 149 5.74 6.78 8.80
CA ILE A 149 6.43 7.86 9.51
C ILE A 149 6.47 9.13 8.65
N VAL A 150 6.97 9.01 7.42
CA VAL A 150 7.07 10.13 6.47
C VAL A 150 5.69 10.72 6.17
N SER A 151 4.67 9.88 5.98
CA SER A 151 3.29 10.32 5.74
C SER A 151 2.70 11.07 6.94
N LEU A 152 2.92 10.58 8.16
CA LEU A 152 2.44 11.22 9.37
C LEU A 152 3.17 12.54 9.65
N ILE A 153 4.46 12.61 9.39
CA ILE A 153 5.22 13.86 9.44
C ILE A 153 4.61 14.88 8.47
N ASN A 154 4.36 14.50 7.22
CA ASN A 154 3.77 15.39 6.22
C ASN A 154 2.38 15.91 6.67
N TYR A 155 1.54 15.02 7.21
CA TYR A 155 0.22 15.38 7.74
C TYR A 155 0.30 16.38 8.91
N LEU A 156 1.20 16.15 9.87
CA LEU A 156 1.41 17.06 11.01
C LEU A 156 2.06 18.40 10.60
N SER A 157 2.56 18.50 9.37
CA SER A 157 3.23 19.69 8.84
C SER A 157 2.32 20.56 7.98
N THR A 158 1.23 19.98 7.49
CA THR A 158 0.27 20.62 6.59
C THR A 158 -1.04 20.99 7.29
N LYS A 159 -1.21 20.56 8.55
CA LYS A 159 -2.17 21.14 9.51
C LYS A 159 -1.62 22.42 10.12
#